data_AF-A0A2S3QRZ9-F1
#
_entry.id   AF-A0A2S3QRZ9-F1
#
_cell.length_a   1.000
_cell.length_b   1.000
_cell.length_c   1.000
_cell.angle_alpha   90.00
_cell.angle_beta   90.00
_cell.angle_gamma   90.00
#
_symmetry.space_group_name_H-M   'P 1'
#
loop_
_entity.id
_entity.type
_entity.pdbx_description
1 polymer ?
#
loop_
_entity_poly.entity_id
_entity_poly.type
_entity_poly.pdbx_seq_one_letter_code
_entity_poly.pdbx_strand_id
1 'polypeptide(L)'
;MDVFAKFLNYMRIVFVSLFGLLSLYSQAADSLVLNKQGDMIFDNLSKSIEQSRVKNSKENFDLLNDYRKFYLEDEKLDYFCRENSAKLYFKNGLERDEFYRTIMATLQYKMMTYSMHAIATYAKKLQFDSEQYDNLVRSLISKCSQNITLMGHRLIKYHFDNYFKDEGEIFLPIDQRKKLFTDKLNKLQSENEILVNELYYTTGIFSHACSWGGQVEYPRELSKFLSSSAVMSFIIRELSGLDTYSYDDKLSDKKGALCRNQICRPKEITKIQNGIIRPVGSANLNFDFKLAYCEKFRFSSPKYSTEVSPELVRALDEFKEERPRLIGQFLALVTRIPDFNVWTHDSKTIKDYISLSNDGLWDFWASDYLKSNSKKLSYEEALVMQVDKEVNNYFVYHKSFPQINFNVLHGEFDKASDINNMLGLHFDINIPRTDIKWIYEQYKIAHVGNDDKSIKKLKERLALYVENDYKDIKDTLMQFSVNADLTQIITDELFRQFDIIELPKGEDNRQLKIGVNIRIAPFALVAIRNKRIVSDLSSRDLSEIKSLETLNNIDSMASEAKK
;
A
#
# COMPACT_ATOMS: atom_id res chain seq x y z
N MET A 1 27.07 -53.79 -26.62
CA MET A 1 27.05 -52.35 -26.96
C MET A 1 25.65 -51.79 -27.18
N ASP A 2 24.74 -52.55 -27.80
CA ASP A 2 23.39 -52.07 -28.17
C ASP A 2 22.46 -51.79 -26.96
N VAL A 3 22.60 -52.53 -25.87
CA VAL A 3 21.84 -52.31 -24.62
C VAL A 3 22.26 -51.00 -23.92
N PHE A 4 23.54 -50.64 -23.99
CA PHE A 4 24.05 -49.43 -23.36
C PHE A 4 23.63 -48.16 -24.13
N ALA A 5 23.53 -48.25 -25.46
CA ALA A 5 23.01 -47.18 -26.31
C ALA A 5 21.51 -46.92 -26.05
N LYS A 6 20.71 -47.98 -25.88
CA LYS A 6 19.29 -47.86 -25.51
C LYS A 6 19.10 -47.26 -24.12
N PHE A 7 19.94 -47.65 -23.15
CA PHE A 7 19.93 -47.06 -21.81
C PHE A 7 20.28 -45.57 -21.82
N LEU A 8 21.31 -45.16 -22.58
CA LEU A 8 21.69 -43.75 -22.73
C LEU A 8 20.59 -42.91 -23.41
N ASN A 9 19.89 -43.46 -24.40
CA ASN A 9 18.76 -42.77 -25.03
C ASN A 9 17.58 -42.62 -24.08
N TYR A 10 17.29 -43.65 -23.28
CA TYR A 10 16.23 -43.60 -22.27
C TYR A 10 16.56 -42.57 -21.17
N MET A 11 17.81 -42.56 -20.69
CA MET A 11 18.29 -41.57 -19.73
C MET A 11 18.26 -40.15 -20.30
N ARG A 12 18.56 -39.95 -21.59
CA ARG A 12 18.42 -38.64 -22.27
C ARG A 12 16.97 -38.17 -22.32
N ILE A 13 16.03 -39.04 -22.66
CA ILE A 13 14.61 -38.69 -22.72
C ILE A 13 14.13 -38.31 -21.32
N VAL A 14 14.43 -39.13 -20.31
CA VAL A 14 14.03 -38.88 -18.92
C VAL A 14 14.65 -37.58 -18.38
N PHE A 15 15.96 -37.36 -18.58
CA PHE A 15 16.62 -36.14 -18.10
C PHE A 15 16.15 -34.87 -18.83
N VAL A 16 15.86 -34.93 -20.13
CA VAL A 16 15.34 -33.77 -20.88
C VAL A 16 13.92 -33.43 -20.43
N SER A 17 13.07 -34.43 -20.18
CA SER A 17 11.74 -34.18 -19.60
C SER A 17 11.81 -33.70 -18.14
N LEU A 18 12.77 -34.16 -17.34
CA LEU A 18 12.95 -33.70 -15.96
C LEU A 18 13.45 -32.26 -15.91
N PHE A 19 14.39 -31.88 -16.79
CA PHE A 19 14.88 -30.50 -16.91
C PHE A 19 13.82 -29.55 -17.47
N GLY A 20 12.97 -30.02 -18.41
CA GLY A 20 11.82 -29.25 -18.89
C GLY A 20 10.76 -29.02 -17.82
N LEU A 21 10.52 -30.00 -16.95
CA LEU A 21 9.61 -29.87 -15.80
C LEU A 21 10.20 -28.98 -14.71
N LEU A 22 11.51 -29.06 -14.44
CA LEU A 22 12.21 -28.20 -13.48
C LEU A 22 12.31 -26.74 -13.95
N SER A 23 12.50 -26.49 -15.25
CA SER A 23 12.49 -25.13 -15.80
C SER A 23 11.09 -24.52 -15.81
N LEU A 24 10.04 -25.31 -16.07
CA LEU A 24 8.65 -24.90 -15.90
C LEU A 24 8.32 -24.61 -14.42
N TYR A 25 8.85 -25.39 -13.48
CA TYR A 25 8.68 -25.16 -12.05
C TYR A 25 9.43 -23.92 -11.54
N SER A 26 10.63 -23.66 -12.07
CA SER A 26 11.41 -22.44 -11.77
C SER A 26 10.72 -21.18 -12.33
N GLN A 27 10.25 -21.21 -13.58
CA GLN A 27 9.50 -20.09 -14.15
C GLN A 27 8.15 -19.86 -13.43
N ALA A 28 7.48 -20.95 -13.00
CA ALA A 28 6.29 -20.84 -12.17
C ALA A 28 6.60 -20.28 -10.77
N ALA A 29 7.69 -20.71 -10.13
CA ALA A 29 8.10 -20.26 -8.80
C ALA A 29 8.57 -18.80 -8.78
N ASP A 30 9.34 -18.35 -9.79
CA ASP A 30 9.78 -16.96 -9.90
C ASP A 30 8.62 -16.01 -10.23
N SER A 31 7.66 -16.47 -11.05
CA SER A 31 6.39 -15.75 -11.26
C SER A 31 5.54 -15.69 -9.97
N LEU A 32 5.63 -16.71 -9.11
CA LEU A 32 4.94 -16.77 -7.82
C LEU A 32 5.59 -15.85 -6.78
N VAL A 33 6.92 -15.69 -6.80
CA VAL A 33 7.67 -14.84 -5.87
C VAL A 33 7.48 -13.35 -6.19
N LEU A 34 7.47 -12.98 -7.48
CA LEU A 34 7.13 -11.62 -7.93
C LEU A 34 5.66 -11.26 -7.65
N ASN A 35 4.72 -12.20 -7.84
CA ASN A 35 3.34 -12.00 -7.42
C ASN A 35 3.24 -11.86 -5.89
N LYS A 36 3.92 -12.72 -5.11
CA LYS A 36 3.81 -12.74 -3.63
C LYS A 36 4.47 -11.58 -2.89
N GLN A 37 5.55 -10.98 -3.39
CA GLN A 37 6.20 -9.85 -2.70
C GLN A 37 5.40 -8.54 -2.83
N GLY A 38 4.79 -8.30 -4.00
CA GLY A 38 3.77 -7.26 -4.14
C GLY A 38 2.51 -7.60 -3.34
N ASP A 39 2.06 -8.86 -3.39
CA ASP A 39 0.83 -9.27 -2.74
C ASP A 39 0.93 -9.35 -1.20
N MET A 40 2.08 -9.54 -0.54
CA MET A 40 2.09 -9.55 0.94
C MET A 40 1.84 -8.17 1.57
N ILE A 41 2.37 -7.10 0.97
CA ILE A 41 2.10 -5.73 1.43
C ILE A 41 0.69 -5.33 1.02
N PHE A 42 0.28 -5.65 -0.22
CA PHE A 42 -1.03 -5.30 -0.76
C PHE A 42 -2.19 -6.22 -0.33
N ASP A 43 -1.98 -7.45 0.15
CA ASP A 43 -3.01 -8.35 0.70
C ASP A 43 -3.29 -8.00 2.17
N ASN A 44 -2.25 -7.60 2.90
CA ASN A 44 -2.43 -7.02 4.23
C ASN A 44 -3.11 -5.64 4.12
N LEU A 45 -2.77 -4.85 3.09
CA LEU A 45 -3.53 -3.66 2.73
C LEU A 45 -4.92 -4.01 2.19
N SER A 46 -5.14 -5.05 1.37
CA SER A 46 -6.48 -5.33 0.79
C SER A 46 -7.46 -5.78 1.85
N LYS A 47 -7.02 -6.60 2.81
CA LYS A 47 -7.81 -6.98 4.00
C LYS A 47 -8.07 -5.80 4.95
N SER A 48 -7.11 -4.87 5.07
CA SER A 48 -7.26 -3.63 5.86
C SER A 48 -8.08 -2.55 5.12
N ILE A 49 -8.05 -2.55 3.78
CA ILE A 49 -8.74 -1.64 2.87
C ILE A 49 -10.20 -2.06 2.67
N GLU A 50 -10.52 -3.36 2.63
CA GLU A 50 -11.93 -3.80 2.59
C GLU A 50 -12.69 -3.38 3.86
N GLN A 51 -11.99 -3.33 4.98
CA GLN A 51 -12.57 -2.92 6.26
C GLN A 51 -12.62 -1.39 6.43
N SER A 52 -11.83 -0.62 5.66
CA SER A 52 -11.72 0.84 5.82
C SER A 52 -12.65 1.70 4.96
N ARG A 53 -13.67 1.11 4.31
CA ARG A 53 -14.43 1.75 3.23
C ARG A 53 -15.80 2.28 3.65
N VAL A 54 -15.86 3.56 4.07
CA VAL A 54 -17.07 4.39 3.90
C VAL A 54 -16.77 5.74 3.22
N LYS A 55 -15.79 5.79 2.31
CA LYS A 55 -15.72 6.93 1.36
C LYS A 55 -15.12 6.69 -0.03
N ASN A 56 -14.61 5.48 -0.32
CA ASN A 56 -14.24 5.09 -1.69
C ASN A 56 -15.17 3.98 -2.19
N SER A 57 -15.92 4.24 -3.26
CA SER A 57 -16.80 3.27 -3.91
C SER A 57 -15.99 2.07 -4.41
N LYS A 58 -16.64 0.90 -4.52
CA LYS A 58 -16.07 -0.31 -5.14
C LYS A 58 -15.42 0.02 -6.51
N GLU A 59 -16.05 0.90 -7.27
CA GLU A 59 -15.59 1.41 -8.57
C GLU A 59 -14.19 2.05 -8.53
N ASN A 60 -13.89 2.91 -7.55
CA ASN A 60 -12.57 3.55 -7.44
C ASN A 60 -11.46 2.52 -7.14
N PHE A 61 -11.79 1.47 -6.40
CA PHE A 61 -10.83 0.41 -6.10
C PHE A 61 -10.58 -0.49 -7.29
N ASP A 62 -11.65 -0.87 -8.01
CA ASP A 62 -11.52 -1.65 -9.23
C ASP A 62 -10.66 -0.89 -10.25
N LEU A 63 -10.86 0.42 -10.37
CA LEU A 63 -10.03 1.32 -11.19
C LEU A 63 -8.53 1.31 -10.80
N LEU A 64 -8.21 1.46 -9.51
CA LEU A 64 -6.82 1.43 -9.03
C LEU A 64 -6.19 0.03 -9.16
N ASN A 65 -6.97 -1.02 -8.98
CA ASN A 65 -6.50 -2.39 -9.16
C ASN A 65 -6.18 -2.67 -10.63
N ASP A 66 -7.01 -2.21 -11.55
CA ASP A 66 -6.75 -2.35 -12.99
C ASP A 66 -5.54 -1.52 -13.43
N TYR A 67 -5.35 -0.33 -12.86
CA TYR A 67 -4.12 0.44 -13.01
C TYR A 67 -2.88 -0.29 -12.51
N ARG A 68 -2.95 -0.94 -11.34
CA ARG A 68 -1.85 -1.77 -10.83
C ARG A 68 -1.53 -2.91 -11.80
N LYS A 69 -2.55 -3.63 -12.27
CA LYS A 69 -2.37 -4.74 -13.23
C LYS A 69 -1.72 -4.24 -14.53
N PHE A 70 -2.05 -3.03 -14.97
CA PHE A 70 -1.43 -2.39 -16.12
C PHE A 70 0.10 -2.30 -15.99
N TYR A 71 0.62 -1.77 -14.87
CA TYR A 71 2.07 -1.69 -14.62
C TYR A 71 2.72 -3.05 -14.31
N LEU A 72 1.98 -3.99 -13.72
CA LEU A 72 2.50 -5.35 -13.57
C LEU A 72 2.72 -6.03 -14.93
N GLU A 73 1.92 -5.71 -15.95
CA GLU A 73 2.15 -6.23 -17.30
C GLU A 73 3.33 -5.57 -18.01
N ASP A 74 3.59 -4.29 -17.72
CA ASP A 74 4.81 -3.60 -18.12
C ASP A 74 6.07 -4.37 -17.64
N GLU A 75 6.17 -4.59 -16.33
CA GLU A 75 7.28 -5.35 -15.72
C GLU A 75 7.41 -6.77 -16.30
N LYS A 76 6.28 -7.47 -16.48
CA LYS A 76 6.26 -8.83 -17.05
C LYS A 76 6.74 -8.87 -18.50
N LEU A 77 6.40 -7.87 -19.32
CA LEU A 77 6.88 -7.78 -20.69
C LEU A 77 8.39 -7.53 -20.73
N ASP A 78 8.87 -6.67 -19.85
CA ASP A 78 10.27 -6.33 -19.76
C ASP A 78 11.12 -7.52 -19.28
N TYR A 79 10.63 -8.26 -18.29
CA TYR A 79 11.20 -9.54 -17.84
C TYR A 79 11.18 -10.58 -18.97
N PHE A 80 10.05 -10.73 -19.67
CA PHE A 80 9.93 -11.66 -20.79
C PHE A 80 11.01 -11.40 -21.85
N CYS A 81 11.32 -10.14 -22.17
CA CYS A 81 12.36 -9.79 -23.12
C CYS A 81 13.81 -10.00 -22.62
N ARG A 82 14.02 -10.15 -21.31
CA ARG A 82 15.33 -10.51 -20.75
C ARG A 82 15.56 -12.01 -20.84
N GLU A 83 14.53 -12.81 -20.55
CA GLU A 83 14.61 -14.26 -20.55
C GLU A 83 14.46 -14.90 -21.94
N ASN A 84 13.82 -14.22 -22.89
CA ASN A 84 13.57 -14.75 -24.23
C ASN A 84 14.39 -14.01 -25.29
N SER A 85 15.26 -14.76 -25.98
CA SER A 85 16.07 -14.27 -27.11
C SER A 85 15.61 -14.81 -28.47
N ALA A 86 14.44 -15.47 -28.50
CA ALA A 86 13.87 -16.02 -29.71
C ALA A 86 13.54 -14.93 -30.74
N LYS A 87 13.63 -15.29 -32.03
CA LYS A 87 13.30 -14.42 -33.16
C LYS A 87 12.10 -14.95 -33.91
N LEU A 88 11.33 -14.04 -34.48
CA LEU A 88 10.21 -14.36 -35.34
C LEU A 88 10.68 -14.64 -36.77
N TYR A 89 10.18 -15.71 -37.35
CA TYR A 89 10.44 -16.08 -38.73
C TYR A 89 9.16 -15.96 -39.56
N PHE A 90 9.25 -15.39 -40.76
CA PHE A 90 8.15 -15.22 -41.70
C PHE A 90 8.53 -15.82 -43.04
N LYS A 91 7.55 -16.15 -43.90
CA LYS A 91 7.86 -16.77 -45.20
C LYS A 91 8.62 -15.81 -46.13
N ASN A 92 8.35 -14.51 -46.02
CA ASN A 92 9.00 -13.46 -46.79
C ASN A 92 8.97 -12.12 -46.04
N GLY A 93 9.68 -11.12 -46.60
CA GLY A 93 9.77 -9.78 -46.01
C GLY A 93 8.43 -9.02 -45.99
N LEU A 94 7.54 -9.27 -46.95
CA LEU A 94 6.23 -8.61 -47.02
C LEU A 94 5.31 -9.05 -45.87
N GLU A 95 5.26 -10.36 -45.60
CA GLU A 95 4.54 -10.94 -44.47
C GLU A 95 5.05 -10.41 -43.13
N ARG A 96 6.38 -10.33 -42.99
CA ARG A 96 7.02 -9.73 -41.81
C ARG A 96 6.60 -8.27 -41.62
N ASP A 97 6.67 -7.49 -42.69
CA ASP A 97 6.33 -6.07 -42.63
C ASP A 97 4.83 -5.85 -42.40
N GLU A 98 3.95 -6.68 -42.96
CA GLU A 98 2.50 -6.63 -42.70
C GLU A 98 2.17 -6.89 -41.22
N PHE A 99 2.84 -7.87 -40.62
CA PHE A 99 2.69 -8.18 -39.18
C PHE A 99 3.12 -7.00 -38.31
N TYR A 100 4.34 -6.47 -38.49
CA TYR A 100 4.81 -5.33 -37.72
C TYR A 100 3.99 -4.06 -37.99
N ARG A 101 3.58 -3.81 -39.24
CA ARG A 101 2.74 -2.68 -39.62
C ARG A 101 1.38 -2.74 -38.93
N THR A 102 0.80 -3.92 -38.79
CA THR A 102 -0.47 -4.13 -38.06
C THR A 102 -0.37 -3.72 -36.60
N ILE A 103 0.74 -4.05 -35.93
CA ILE A 103 1.01 -3.65 -34.54
C ILE A 103 1.16 -2.13 -34.44
N MET A 104 2.03 -1.54 -35.28
CA MET A 104 2.25 -0.09 -35.31
C MET A 104 0.98 0.69 -35.66
N ALA A 105 0.18 0.20 -36.61
CA ALA A 105 -1.07 0.80 -37.01
C ALA A 105 -2.13 0.71 -35.91
N THR A 106 -2.14 -0.35 -35.12
CA THR A 106 -3.04 -0.46 -33.97
C THR A 106 -2.67 0.57 -32.90
N LEU A 107 -1.38 0.76 -32.61
CA LEU A 107 -0.92 1.83 -31.74
C LEU A 107 -1.32 3.21 -32.29
N GLN A 108 -1.07 3.48 -33.58
CA GLN A 108 -1.48 4.73 -34.24
C GLN A 108 -2.99 4.97 -34.10
N TYR A 109 -3.81 3.95 -34.39
CA TYR A 109 -5.27 4.03 -34.27
C TYR A 109 -5.69 4.44 -32.86
N LYS A 110 -5.19 3.73 -31.85
CA LYS A 110 -5.54 4.00 -30.44
C LYS A 110 -5.09 5.39 -30.03
N MET A 111 -3.84 5.77 -30.28
CA MET A 111 -3.32 7.10 -29.96
C MET A 111 -4.16 8.20 -30.62
N MET A 112 -4.48 8.08 -31.91
CA MET A 112 -5.29 9.07 -32.62
C MET A 112 -6.72 9.14 -32.07
N THR A 113 -7.40 8.00 -31.87
CA THR A 113 -8.78 7.99 -31.37
C THR A 113 -8.89 8.58 -29.97
N TYR A 114 -8.01 8.18 -29.05
CA TYR A 114 -7.98 8.73 -27.68
C TYR A 114 -7.66 10.22 -27.68
N SER A 115 -6.62 10.64 -28.42
CA SER A 115 -6.21 12.05 -28.44
C SER A 115 -7.23 12.96 -29.13
N MET A 116 -7.82 12.56 -30.26
CA MET A 116 -8.83 13.40 -30.95
C MET A 116 -10.02 13.72 -30.05
N HIS A 117 -10.54 12.69 -29.36
CA HIS A 117 -11.67 12.88 -28.45
C HIS A 117 -11.29 13.69 -27.22
N ALA A 118 -10.13 13.40 -26.62
CA ALA A 118 -9.65 14.13 -25.45
C ALA A 118 -9.39 15.60 -25.77
N ILE A 119 -8.75 15.92 -26.91
CA ILE A 119 -8.52 17.30 -27.38
C ILE A 119 -9.83 18.07 -27.51
N ALA A 120 -10.85 17.47 -28.15
CA ALA A 120 -12.17 18.10 -28.25
C ALA A 120 -12.78 18.40 -26.87
N THR A 121 -12.65 17.45 -25.93
CA THR A 121 -13.22 17.57 -24.58
C THR A 121 -12.46 18.59 -23.72
N TYR A 122 -11.13 18.60 -23.76
CA TYR A 122 -10.31 19.63 -23.10
C TYR A 122 -10.60 21.02 -23.65
N ALA A 123 -10.69 21.17 -24.98
CA ALA A 123 -10.99 22.45 -25.61
C ALA A 123 -12.35 23.00 -25.15
N LYS A 124 -13.37 22.14 -25.04
CA LYS A 124 -14.67 22.52 -24.45
C LYS A 124 -14.55 22.97 -22.99
N LYS A 125 -13.83 22.23 -22.16
CA LYS A 125 -13.64 22.60 -20.74
C LYS A 125 -12.88 23.91 -20.58
N LEU A 126 -11.94 24.18 -21.47
CA LEU A 126 -11.21 25.45 -21.56
C LEU A 126 -12.01 26.55 -22.29
N GLN A 127 -13.26 26.29 -22.66
CA GLN A 127 -14.17 27.24 -23.31
C GLN A 127 -13.65 27.82 -24.62
N PHE A 128 -12.97 27.01 -25.43
CA PHE A 128 -12.53 27.41 -26.76
C PHE A 128 -13.75 27.73 -27.63
N ASP A 129 -13.69 28.83 -28.36
CA ASP A 129 -14.66 29.11 -29.41
C ASP A 129 -14.41 28.22 -30.65
N SER A 130 -15.36 28.22 -31.59
CA SER A 130 -15.27 27.38 -32.79
C SER A 130 -14.10 27.75 -33.71
N GLU A 131 -13.64 29.00 -33.70
CA GLU A 131 -12.54 29.46 -34.55
C GLU A 131 -11.19 29.05 -33.96
N GLN A 132 -11.00 29.25 -32.65
CA GLN A 132 -9.86 28.79 -31.88
C GLN A 132 -9.69 27.28 -32.02
N TYR A 133 -10.79 26.52 -31.92
CA TYR A 133 -10.77 25.08 -32.09
C TYR A 133 -10.42 24.66 -33.53
N ASP A 134 -11.02 25.27 -34.56
CA ASP A 134 -10.69 24.93 -35.95
C ASP A 134 -9.24 25.28 -36.30
N ASN A 135 -8.69 26.37 -35.75
CA ASN A 135 -7.28 26.74 -35.91
C ASN A 135 -6.35 25.70 -35.26
N LEU A 136 -6.69 25.23 -34.04
CA LEU A 136 -5.98 24.13 -33.39
C LEU A 136 -6.01 22.87 -34.26
N VAL A 137 -7.19 22.45 -34.72
CA VAL A 137 -7.36 21.24 -35.55
C VAL A 137 -6.57 21.34 -36.85
N ARG A 138 -6.60 22.49 -37.54
CA ARG A 138 -5.82 22.71 -38.78
C ARG A 138 -4.32 22.60 -38.52
N SER A 139 -3.82 23.18 -37.43
CA SER A 139 -2.42 23.08 -37.02
C SER A 139 -2.03 21.63 -36.76
N LEU A 140 -2.87 20.86 -36.07
CA LEU A 140 -2.62 19.45 -35.79
C LEU A 140 -2.60 18.59 -37.07
N ILE A 141 -3.57 18.81 -37.97
CA ILE A 141 -3.64 18.09 -39.24
C ILE A 141 -2.44 18.41 -40.13
N SER A 142 -1.89 19.63 -40.09
CA SER A 142 -0.67 19.95 -40.84
C SER A 142 0.57 19.16 -40.38
N LYS A 143 0.57 18.64 -39.15
CA LYS A 143 1.64 17.77 -38.61
C LYS A 143 1.44 16.28 -39.00
N CYS A 144 0.38 15.95 -39.75
CA CYS A 144 0.11 14.58 -40.19
C CYS A 144 0.90 14.19 -41.45
N SER A 145 1.26 12.91 -41.54
CA SER A 145 1.81 12.35 -42.77
C SER A 145 0.80 12.44 -43.91
N GLN A 146 1.26 12.80 -45.12
CA GLN A 146 0.44 12.72 -46.34
C GLN A 146 0.11 11.27 -46.71
N ASN A 147 0.96 10.33 -46.32
CA ASN A 147 0.82 8.89 -46.62
C ASN A 147 0.08 8.11 -45.52
N ILE A 148 -0.68 8.78 -44.66
CA ILE A 148 -1.45 8.10 -43.61
C ILE A 148 -2.56 7.24 -44.24
N THR A 149 -2.53 5.94 -43.98
CA THR A 149 -3.47 4.99 -44.63
C THR A 149 -4.68 4.65 -43.77
N LEU A 150 -4.60 4.94 -42.47
CA LEU A 150 -5.55 4.51 -41.46
C LEU A 150 -6.77 5.43 -41.35
N MET A 151 -6.52 6.75 -41.36
CA MET A 151 -7.53 7.80 -41.47
C MET A 151 -6.97 8.93 -42.33
N GLY A 152 -7.59 9.23 -43.47
CA GLY A 152 -7.20 10.38 -44.29
C GLY A 152 -7.52 11.71 -43.58
N HIS A 153 -6.81 12.79 -43.94
CA HIS A 153 -6.94 14.10 -43.27
C HIS A 153 -8.39 14.63 -43.21
N ARG A 154 -9.19 14.38 -44.26
CA ARG A 154 -10.62 14.75 -44.27
C ARG A 154 -11.41 14.00 -43.20
N LEU A 155 -11.12 12.72 -42.99
CA LEU A 155 -11.79 11.89 -41.98
C LEU A 155 -11.36 12.32 -40.56
N ILE A 156 -10.08 12.65 -40.38
CA ILE A 156 -9.56 13.20 -39.13
C ILE A 156 -10.30 14.50 -38.76
N LYS A 157 -10.41 15.45 -39.70
CA LYS A 157 -11.16 16.70 -39.49
C LYS A 157 -12.62 16.42 -39.13
N TYR A 158 -13.28 15.53 -39.88
CA TYR A 158 -14.65 15.11 -39.58
C TYR A 158 -14.81 14.54 -38.17
N HIS A 159 -13.85 13.74 -37.69
CA HIS A 159 -13.89 13.22 -36.32
C HIS A 159 -13.72 14.32 -35.27
N PHE A 160 -12.76 15.23 -35.43
CA PHE A 160 -12.61 16.38 -34.53
C PHE A 160 -13.89 17.23 -34.48
N ASP A 161 -14.43 17.59 -35.65
CA ASP A 161 -15.66 18.39 -35.74
C ASP A 161 -16.84 17.71 -35.04
N ASN A 162 -16.94 16.38 -35.14
CA ASN A 162 -18.01 15.62 -34.48
C ASN A 162 -17.80 15.53 -32.97
N TYR A 163 -16.59 15.22 -32.50
CA TYR A 163 -16.32 15.15 -31.06
C TYR A 163 -16.48 16.50 -30.38
N PHE A 164 -16.18 17.60 -31.07
CA PHE A 164 -16.43 18.94 -30.57
C PHE A 164 -17.91 19.34 -30.60
N LYS A 165 -18.75 18.67 -31.40
CA LYS A 165 -20.20 18.87 -31.37
C LYS A 165 -20.90 17.95 -30.37
N ASP A 166 -20.39 16.74 -30.18
CA ASP A 166 -21.00 15.73 -29.33
C ASP A 166 -21.07 16.18 -27.86
N GLU A 167 -22.25 16.06 -27.26
CA GLU A 167 -22.50 16.42 -25.85
C GLU A 167 -22.21 15.25 -24.90
N GLY A 168 -21.83 14.08 -25.43
CA GLY A 168 -21.48 12.93 -24.61
C GLY A 168 -20.28 13.20 -23.69
N GLU A 169 -20.47 13.00 -22.39
CA GLU A 169 -19.38 13.08 -21.42
C GLU A 169 -18.41 11.90 -21.61
N ILE A 170 -17.14 12.24 -21.86
CA ILE A 170 -16.01 11.34 -21.70
C ILE A 170 -15.25 11.78 -20.46
N PHE A 171 -14.92 10.82 -19.61
CA PHE A 171 -14.09 11.06 -18.45
C PHE A 171 -12.68 11.37 -18.91
N LEU A 172 -12.18 12.55 -18.56
CA LEU A 172 -10.77 12.90 -18.70
C LEU A 172 -10.03 12.45 -17.43
N PRO A 173 -8.71 12.26 -17.48
CA PRO A 173 -7.91 11.96 -16.30
C PRO A 173 -8.21 12.94 -15.16
N ILE A 174 -8.21 14.25 -15.45
CA ILE A 174 -8.54 15.29 -14.46
C ILE A 174 -9.89 15.09 -13.76
N ASP A 175 -10.87 14.42 -14.36
CA ASP A 175 -12.18 14.17 -13.74
C ASP A 175 -12.08 13.16 -12.58
N GLN A 176 -11.09 12.28 -12.62
CA GLN A 176 -10.80 11.36 -11.53
C GLN A 176 -10.02 12.02 -10.39
N ARG A 177 -9.54 13.26 -10.56
CA ARG A 177 -8.73 13.96 -9.55
C ARG A 177 -9.44 14.04 -8.19
N LYS A 178 -10.71 14.45 -8.18
CA LYS A 178 -11.52 14.57 -6.96
C LYS A 178 -11.95 13.22 -6.38
N LYS A 179 -11.98 12.17 -7.21
CA LYS A 179 -12.38 10.81 -6.81
C LYS A 179 -11.21 10.02 -6.21
N LEU A 180 -10.00 10.22 -6.75
CA LEU A 180 -8.82 9.43 -6.41
C LEU A 180 -7.87 10.12 -5.44
N PHE A 181 -7.87 11.46 -5.37
CA PHE A 181 -6.92 12.22 -4.56
C PHE A 181 -7.62 13.12 -3.53
N THR A 182 -6.86 13.49 -2.50
CA THR A 182 -7.34 14.36 -1.41
C THR A 182 -7.64 15.79 -1.89
N ASP A 183 -8.63 16.44 -1.29
CA ASP A 183 -8.96 17.85 -1.56
C ASP A 183 -7.78 18.80 -1.29
N LYS A 184 -6.83 18.41 -0.43
CA LYS A 184 -5.60 19.18 -0.19
C LYS A 184 -4.79 19.36 -1.47
N LEU A 185 -4.86 18.39 -2.39
CA LEU A 185 -4.17 18.41 -3.67
C LEU A 185 -4.74 19.47 -4.62
N ASN A 186 -6.02 19.83 -4.46
CA ASN A 186 -6.69 20.87 -5.26
C ASN A 186 -6.14 22.28 -5.01
N LYS A 187 -5.38 22.48 -3.92
CA LYS A 187 -4.83 23.78 -3.54
C LYS A 187 -3.45 24.07 -4.14
N LEU A 188 -2.74 23.06 -4.64
CA LEU A 188 -1.38 23.22 -5.17
C LEU A 188 -1.36 23.80 -6.59
N GLN A 189 -2.37 23.49 -7.40
CA GLN A 189 -2.45 23.93 -8.78
C GLN A 189 -3.90 24.07 -9.22
N SER A 190 -4.18 25.10 -10.01
CA SER A 190 -5.52 25.38 -10.51
C SER A 190 -5.94 24.33 -11.54
N GLU A 191 -7.25 24.10 -11.64
CA GLU A 191 -7.82 23.18 -12.63
C GLU A 191 -7.46 23.59 -14.07
N ASN A 192 -7.48 24.89 -14.37
CA ASN A 192 -7.13 25.42 -15.69
C ASN A 192 -5.69 25.13 -16.09
N GLU A 193 -4.72 25.30 -15.18
CA GLU A 193 -3.31 24.99 -15.48
C GLU A 193 -3.13 23.50 -15.82
N ILE A 194 -3.81 22.61 -15.09
CA ILE A 194 -3.77 21.17 -15.36
C ILE A 194 -4.41 20.87 -16.72
N LEU A 195 -5.59 21.42 -17.00
CA LEU A 195 -6.28 21.24 -18.29
C LEU A 195 -5.41 21.69 -19.47
N VAL A 196 -4.72 22.83 -19.35
CA VAL A 196 -3.82 23.35 -20.39
C VAL A 196 -2.65 22.39 -20.61
N ASN A 197 -2.03 21.89 -19.55
CA ASN A 197 -0.91 20.95 -19.67
C ASN A 197 -1.35 19.60 -20.24
N GLU A 198 -2.45 19.02 -19.74
CA GLU A 198 -3.01 17.78 -20.28
C GLU A 198 -3.39 17.94 -21.75
N LEU A 199 -4.00 19.06 -22.15
CA LEU A 199 -4.29 19.36 -23.56
C LEU A 199 -3.00 19.43 -24.38
N TYR A 200 -2.00 20.20 -23.93
CA TYR A 200 -0.72 20.36 -24.62
C TYR A 200 -0.06 19.01 -24.92
N TYR A 201 0.09 18.13 -23.92
CA TYR A 201 0.66 16.81 -24.14
C TYR A 201 -0.23 15.89 -24.99
N THR A 202 -1.56 16.05 -24.91
CA THR A 202 -2.49 15.31 -25.77
C THR A 202 -2.33 15.71 -27.25
N THR A 203 -2.07 16.99 -27.53
CA THR A 203 -1.75 17.43 -28.90
C THR A 203 -0.43 16.85 -29.42
N GLY A 204 0.56 16.68 -28.53
CA GLY A 204 1.82 16.01 -28.84
C GLY A 204 1.63 14.53 -29.19
N ILE A 205 0.80 13.80 -28.41
CA ILE A 205 0.42 12.41 -28.69
C ILE A 205 -0.22 12.30 -30.08
N PHE A 206 -1.20 13.16 -30.38
CA PHE A 206 -1.85 13.19 -31.69
C PHE A 206 -0.83 13.42 -32.81
N SER A 207 0.03 14.44 -32.66
CA SER A 207 1.04 14.82 -33.67
C SER A 207 2.03 13.67 -33.91
N HIS A 208 2.50 13.01 -32.85
CA HIS A 208 3.42 11.87 -32.96
C HIS A 208 2.75 10.68 -33.66
N ALA A 209 1.50 10.35 -33.31
CA ALA A 209 0.76 9.28 -33.96
C ALA A 209 0.46 9.58 -35.44
N CYS A 210 -0.04 10.79 -35.72
CA CYS A 210 -0.41 11.21 -37.07
C CYS A 210 0.80 11.38 -38.00
N SER A 211 1.99 11.59 -37.43
CA SER A 211 3.23 11.71 -38.20
C SER A 211 3.62 10.41 -38.91
N TRP A 212 3.17 9.23 -38.47
CA TRP A 212 3.60 7.97 -39.09
C TRP A 212 2.85 7.66 -40.40
N GLY A 213 3.61 7.36 -41.46
CA GLY A 213 3.10 7.15 -42.83
C GLY A 213 2.94 5.69 -43.26
N GLY A 214 2.82 4.74 -42.32
CA GLY A 214 2.58 3.32 -42.63
C GLY A 214 3.84 2.50 -42.96
N GLN A 215 5.03 3.09 -43.06
CA GLN A 215 6.27 2.36 -43.32
C GLN A 215 6.90 1.84 -42.01
N VAL A 216 7.16 0.53 -41.94
CA VAL A 216 7.70 -0.13 -40.72
C VAL A 216 9.13 0.30 -40.45
N GLU A 217 9.92 0.52 -41.50
CA GLU A 217 11.33 0.93 -41.40
C GLU A 217 11.51 2.34 -40.86
N TYR A 218 10.49 3.19 -41.01
CA TYR A 218 10.51 4.60 -40.64
C TYR A 218 9.40 4.88 -39.62
N PRO A 219 9.55 4.42 -38.37
CA PRO A 219 8.56 4.64 -37.32
C PRO A 219 8.41 6.13 -36.95
N ARG A 220 9.33 7.02 -37.35
CA ARG A 220 9.36 8.43 -36.95
C ARG A 220 9.19 8.55 -35.44
N GLU A 221 8.40 9.50 -34.96
CA GLU A 221 8.17 9.71 -33.52
C GLU A 221 7.31 8.63 -32.84
N LEU A 222 6.63 7.78 -33.59
CA LEU A 222 5.90 6.63 -33.04
C LEU A 222 6.84 5.66 -32.30
N SER A 223 8.12 5.63 -32.69
CA SER A 223 9.18 4.82 -32.06
C SER A 223 9.30 5.04 -30.54
N LYS A 224 9.05 6.28 -30.05
CA LYS A 224 9.12 6.61 -28.62
C LYS A 224 8.08 5.84 -27.80
N PHE A 225 6.91 5.60 -28.38
CA PHE A 225 5.82 4.83 -27.79
C PHE A 225 6.01 3.32 -28.03
N LEU A 226 6.49 2.93 -29.21
CA LEU A 226 6.79 1.53 -29.53
C LEU A 226 7.89 0.93 -28.64
N SER A 227 8.83 1.74 -28.17
CA SER A 227 9.88 1.29 -27.25
C SER A 227 9.49 1.35 -25.78
N SER A 228 8.27 1.81 -25.45
CA SER A 228 7.75 1.76 -24.08
C SER A 228 7.06 0.42 -23.84
N SER A 229 7.55 -0.35 -22.87
CA SER A 229 6.97 -1.62 -22.45
C SER A 229 5.55 -1.44 -21.88
N ALA A 230 5.27 -0.36 -21.15
CA ALA A 230 3.93 -0.04 -20.66
C ALA A 230 2.92 0.23 -21.79
N VAL A 231 3.32 0.95 -22.84
CA VAL A 231 2.45 1.18 -24.01
C VAL A 231 2.28 -0.11 -24.80
N MET A 232 3.36 -0.87 -24.98
CA MET A 232 3.31 -2.08 -25.78
C MET A 232 2.62 -3.24 -25.08
N SER A 233 2.68 -3.34 -23.74
CA SER A 233 1.91 -4.32 -22.98
C SER A 233 0.41 -4.12 -23.21
N PHE A 234 -0.07 -2.87 -23.17
CA PHE A 234 -1.43 -2.50 -23.54
C PHE A 234 -1.79 -2.92 -24.96
N ILE A 235 -0.99 -2.54 -25.96
CA ILE A 235 -1.28 -2.90 -27.36
C ILE A 235 -1.25 -4.41 -27.59
N ILE A 236 -0.32 -5.13 -26.96
CA ILE A 236 -0.24 -6.59 -27.02
C ILE A 236 -1.50 -7.21 -26.42
N ARG A 237 -1.97 -6.71 -25.27
CA ARG A 237 -3.18 -7.19 -24.59
C ARG A 237 -4.41 -7.00 -25.48
N GLU A 238 -4.59 -5.78 -26.02
CA GLU A 238 -5.65 -5.44 -26.97
C GLU A 238 -5.66 -6.38 -28.17
N LEU A 239 -4.52 -6.53 -28.87
CA LEU A 239 -4.40 -7.39 -30.04
C LEU A 239 -4.58 -8.88 -29.73
N SER A 240 -4.27 -9.27 -28.48
CA SER A 240 -4.48 -10.63 -28.00
C SER A 240 -5.94 -10.92 -27.64
N GLY A 241 -6.83 -9.92 -27.70
CA GLY A 241 -8.25 -10.08 -27.36
C GLY A 241 -8.49 -10.44 -25.88
N LEU A 242 -7.53 -10.11 -25.01
CA LEU A 242 -7.67 -10.25 -23.57
C LEU A 242 -8.47 -9.05 -23.04
N ASP A 243 -9.23 -9.24 -21.96
CA ASP A 243 -10.04 -8.16 -21.37
C ASP A 243 -9.18 -6.96 -20.99
N THR A 244 -9.42 -5.81 -21.58
CA THR A 244 -8.61 -4.60 -21.38
C THR A 244 -8.62 -4.18 -19.90
N TYR A 245 -7.51 -3.65 -19.38
CA TYR A 245 -7.52 -2.88 -18.12
C TYR A 245 -7.79 -1.38 -18.37
N SER A 246 -8.19 -1.01 -19.59
CA SER A 246 -8.62 0.36 -19.88
C SER A 246 -9.97 0.62 -19.23
N TYR A 247 -10.23 1.88 -18.90
CA TYR A 247 -11.51 2.28 -18.35
C TYR A 247 -12.63 1.97 -19.37
N ASP A 248 -13.68 1.29 -18.92
CA ASP A 248 -14.79 0.90 -19.79
C ASP A 248 -15.65 2.13 -20.12
N ASP A 249 -15.35 2.76 -21.25
CA ASP A 249 -16.11 3.89 -21.78
C ASP A 249 -16.19 3.86 -23.31
N LYS A 250 -16.79 4.90 -23.90
CA LYS A 250 -16.97 5.06 -25.35
C LYS A 250 -15.66 5.00 -26.16
N LEU A 251 -14.49 5.22 -25.54
CA LEU A 251 -13.17 5.15 -26.20
C LEU A 251 -12.52 3.78 -26.09
N SER A 252 -13.00 2.91 -25.20
CA SER A 252 -12.62 1.49 -25.16
C SER A 252 -13.33 0.70 -26.26
N ASP A 253 -13.08 1.08 -27.52
CA ASP A 253 -13.57 0.32 -28.65
C ASP A 253 -12.77 -0.98 -28.78
N LYS A 254 -13.42 -2.14 -28.90
CA LYS A 254 -12.72 -3.42 -29.15
C LYS A 254 -12.24 -3.52 -30.61
N LYS A 255 -11.61 -2.45 -31.12
CA LYS A 255 -11.09 -2.29 -32.47
C LYS A 255 -9.59 -1.99 -32.43
N GLY A 256 -8.89 -2.46 -33.45
CA GLY A 256 -7.51 -2.08 -33.76
C GLY A 256 -7.39 -1.81 -35.26
N ALA A 257 -6.20 -1.93 -35.82
CA ALA A 257 -5.99 -1.80 -37.26
C ALA A 257 -5.42 -3.09 -37.85
N LEU A 258 -6.03 -3.58 -38.93
CA LEU A 258 -5.47 -4.66 -39.75
C LEU A 258 -4.84 -4.07 -41.01
N CYS A 259 -3.59 -4.39 -41.26
CA CYS A 259 -2.91 -3.98 -42.49
C CYS A 259 -2.86 -5.14 -43.50
N ARG A 260 -3.11 -4.81 -44.77
CA ARG A 260 -2.90 -5.70 -45.91
C ARG A 260 -2.08 -4.93 -46.93
N ASN A 261 -0.88 -5.42 -47.26
CA ASN A 261 0.10 -4.63 -47.98
C ASN A 261 0.29 -3.27 -47.26
N GLN A 262 0.34 -2.16 -47.98
CA GLN A 262 0.52 -0.81 -47.43
C GLN A 262 -0.74 -0.19 -46.82
N ILE A 263 -1.92 -0.81 -46.97
CA ILE A 263 -3.19 -0.23 -46.55
C ILE A 263 -3.60 -0.80 -45.20
N CYS A 264 -3.80 0.07 -44.21
CA CYS A 264 -4.29 -0.29 -42.89
C CYS A 264 -5.73 0.20 -42.71
N ARG A 265 -6.60 -0.63 -42.12
CA ARG A 265 -8.00 -0.26 -41.86
C ARG A 265 -8.42 -0.64 -40.45
N PRO A 266 -9.23 0.20 -39.77
CA PRO A 266 -9.83 -0.16 -38.49
C PRO A 266 -10.69 -1.42 -38.61
N LYS A 267 -10.49 -2.38 -37.70
CA LYS A 267 -11.23 -3.66 -37.63
C LYS A 267 -11.42 -4.08 -36.18
N GLU A 268 -12.46 -4.85 -35.91
CA GLU A 268 -12.64 -5.50 -34.60
C GLU A 268 -11.47 -6.43 -34.29
N ILE A 269 -11.09 -6.53 -33.02
CA ILE A 269 -9.95 -7.34 -32.57
C ILE A 269 -10.10 -8.81 -32.99
N THR A 270 -11.30 -9.38 -32.92
CA THR A 270 -11.56 -10.76 -33.36
C THR A 270 -11.25 -10.97 -34.85
N LYS A 271 -11.57 -9.99 -35.70
CA LYS A 271 -11.23 -10.01 -37.13
C LYS A 271 -9.73 -9.82 -37.37
N ILE A 272 -9.05 -9.07 -36.50
CA ILE A 272 -7.59 -8.91 -36.55
C ILE A 272 -6.91 -10.23 -36.19
N GLN A 273 -7.30 -10.89 -35.11
CA GLN A 273 -6.72 -12.17 -34.68
C GLN A 273 -6.83 -13.27 -35.74
N ASN A 274 -7.94 -13.27 -36.49
CA ASN A 274 -8.17 -14.21 -37.59
C ASN A 274 -7.45 -13.80 -38.88
N GLY A 275 -7.26 -12.51 -39.09
CA GLY A 275 -6.71 -11.96 -40.34
C GLY A 275 -5.20 -11.74 -40.32
N ILE A 276 -4.58 -11.56 -39.15
CA ILE A 276 -3.18 -11.20 -39.04
C ILE A 276 -2.26 -12.32 -39.55
N ILE A 277 -1.18 -11.92 -40.23
CA ILE A 277 -0.13 -12.85 -40.66
C ILE A 277 0.52 -13.49 -39.43
N ARG A 278 0.69 -14.82 -39.46
CA ARG A 278 1.32 -15.56 -38.37
C ARG A 278 2.77 -15.90 -38.70
N PRO A 279 3.70 -15.73 -37.75
CA PRO A 279 5.05 -16.27 -37.86
C PRO A 279 5.06 -17.78 -38.10
N VAL A 280 6.11 -18.29 -38.75
CA VAL A 280 6.34 -19.73 -38.93
C VAL A 280 6.59 -20.35 -37.55
N GLY A 281 5.80 -21.36 -37.20
CA GLY A 281 5.86 -21.99 -35.87
C GLY A 281 5.06 -21.25 -34.78
N SER A 282 4.26 -20.25 -35.15
CA SER A 282 3.34 -19.56 -34.23
C SER A 282 2.36 -20.54 -33.58
N ALA A 283 2.40 -20.61 -32.25
CA ALA A 283 1.41 -21.33 -31.44
C ALA A 283 0.40 -20.38 -30.80
N ASN A 284 0.82 -19.16 -30.46
CA ASN A 284 0.02 -18.19 -29.72
C ASN A 284 0.38 -16.75 -30.15
N LEU A 285 -0.63 -15.98 -30.58
CA LEU A 285 -0.45 -14.58 -30.99
C LEU A 285 0.07 -13.70 -29.84
N ASN A 286 -0.35 -13.93 -28.60
CA ASN A 286 0.16 -13.15 -27.46
C ASN A 286 1.67 -13.32 -27.31
N PHE A 287 2.16 -14.55 -27.45
CA PHE A 287 3.59 -14.86 -27.41
C PHE A 287 4.32 -14.22 -28.59
N ASP A 288 3.75 -14.32 -29.80
CA ASP A 288 4.32 -13.70 -31.00
C ASP A 288 4.44 -12.18 -30.88
N PHE A 289 3.41 -11.50 -30.35
CA PHE A 289 3.45 -10.06 -30.17
C PHE A 289 4.48 -9.63 -29.12
N LYS A 290 4.64 -10.40 -28.04
CA LYS A 290 5.71 -10.16 -27.05
C LYS A 290 7.10 -10.32 -27.68
N LEU A 291 7.32 -11.38 -28.46
CA LEU A 291 8.57 -11.54 -29.21
C LEU A 291 8.80 -10.41 -30.21
N ALA A 292 7.75 -9.95 -30.90
CA ALA A 292 7.81 -8.82 -31.82
C ALA A 292 8.32 -7.54 -31.11
N TYR A 293 7.83 -7.30 -29.89
CA TYR A 293 8.30 -6.21 -29.06
C TYR A 293 9.79 -6.36 -28.71
N CYS A 294 10.19 -7.53 -28.19
CA CYS A 294 11.57 -7.77 -27.78
C CYS A 294 12.57 -7.68 -28.94
N GLU A 295 12.21 -8.22 -30.11
CA GLU A 295 13.06 -8.26 -31.30
C GLU A 295 13.19 -6.88 -31.95
N LYS A 296 12.08 -6.15 -32.12
CA LYS A 296 12.04 -4.98 -33.02
C LYS A 296 11.69 -3.67 -32.33
N PHE A 297 10.71 -3.65 -31.44
CA PHE A 297 10.16 -2.39 -30.94
C PHE A 297 10.88 -1.85 -29.69
N ARG A 298 11.38 -2.73 -28.82
CA ARG A 298 12.11 -2.36 -27.58
C ARG A 298 13.25 -1.38 -27.83
N PHE A 299 13.98 -1.57 -28.92
CA PHE A 299 15.11 -0.72 -29.31
C PHE A 299 14.77 0.24 -30.47
N SER A 300 13.50 0.49 -30.72
CA SER A 300 13.05 1.40 -31.78
C SER A 300 13.47 2.83 -31.46
N SER A 301 14.05 3.51 -32.45
CA SER A 301 14.43 4.92 -32.39
C SER A 301 13.77 5.71 -33.54
N PRO A 302 13.64 7.05 -33.40
CA PRO A 302 13.08 7.86 -34.45
C PRO A 302 13.92 7.77 -35.73
N LYS A 303 13.27 7.33 -36.81
CA LYS A 303 13.88 7.27 -38.15
C LYS A 303 12.93 7.86 -39.17
N TYR A 304 13.48 8.76 -39.98
CA TYR A 304 12.76 9.51 -41.00
C TYR A 304 13.19 9.05 -42.40
N SER A 305 12.23 9.01 -43.34
CA SER A 305 12.56 8.83 -44.75
C SER A 305 13.03 10.15 -45.35
N THR A 306 13.75 10.09 -46.48
CA THR A 306 14.26 11.28 -47.20
C THR A 306 13.15 12.16 -47.77
N GLU A 307 11.94 11.63 -47.89
CA GLU A 307 10.75 12.29 -48.42
C GLU A 307 10.04 13.18 -47.38
N VAL A 308 10.46 13.16 -46.11
CA VAL A 308 9.84 13.95 -45.06
C VAL A 308 10.34 15.40 -45.09
N SER A 309 9.43 16.36 -45.11
CA SER A 309 9.76 17.79 -45.06
C SER A 309 10.52 18.15 -43.77
N PRO A 310 11.62 18.93 -43.83
CA PRO A 310 12.34 19.40 -42.65
C PRO A 310 11.48 20.16 -41.64
N GLU A 311 10.46 20.88 -42.12
CA GLU A 311 9.51 21.62 -41.29
C GLU A 311 8.72 20.69 -40.37
N LEU A 312 8.28 19.53 -40.89
CA LEU A 312 7.58 18.52 -40.10
C LEU A 312 8.50 17.93 -39.02
N VAL A 313 9.76 17.68 -39.34
CA VAL A 313 10.74 17.18 -38.35
C VAL A 313 10.93 18.21 -37.24
N ARG A 314 11.13 19.48 -37.57
CA ARG A 314 11.24 20.57 -36.57
C ARG A 314 9.98 20.72 -35.72
N ALA A 315 8.80 20.59 -36.33
CA ALA A 315 7.52 20.67 -35.63
C ALA A 315 7.30 19.50 -34.65
N LEU A 316 7.97 18.37 -34.87
CA LEU A 316 7.93 17.19 -34.00
C LEU A 316 9.02 17.23 -32.92
N ASP A 317 10.13 17.94 -33.18
CA ASP A 317 11.20 18.18 -32.21
C ASP A 317 10.74 19.01 -30.99
N GLU A 318 9.61 19.72 -31.09
CA GLU A 318 8.96 20.45 -29.98
C GLU A 318 8.81 19.58 -28.72
N PHE A 319 8.54 18.29 -28.88
CA PHE A 319 8.36 17.34 -27.77
C PHE A 319 9.53 16.38 -27.59
N LYS A 320 10.73 16.73 -28.08
CA LYS A 320 11.88 15.82 -28.10
C LYS A 320 12.29 15.36 -26.70
N GLU A 321 12.37 16.28 -25.75
CA GLU A 321 12.75 16.00 -24.36
C GLU A 321 11.56 15.62 -23.46
N GLU A 322 10.34 15.79 -23.97
CA GLU A 322 9.09 15.59 -23.24
C GLU A 322 8.56 14.13 -23.31
N ARG A 323 9.40 13.18 -23.73
CA ARG A 323 9.01 11.78 -23.94
C ARG A 323 8.29 11.15 -22.73
N PRO A 324 8.79 11.26 -21.48
CA PRO A 324 8.13 10.63 -20.34
C PRO A 324 6.71 11.18 -20.11
N ARG A 325 6.49 12.47 -20.34
CA ARG A 325 5.18 13.12 -20.17
C ARG A 325 4.20 12.78 -21.29
N LEU A 326 4.68 12.65 -22.52
CA LEU A 326 3.85 12.16 -23.61
C LEU A 326 3.38 10.71 -23.38
N ILE A 327 4.27 9.84 -22.90
CA ILE A 327 3.92 8.47 -22.53
C ILE A 327 2.96 8.49 -21.34
N GLY A 328 3.29 9.22 -20.28
CA GLY A 328 2.46 9.39 -19.09
C GLY A 328 1.06 9.87 -19.43
N GLN A 329 0.92 10.89 -20.28
CA GLN A 329 -0.37 11.39 -20.73
C GLN A 329 -1.13 10.36 -21.58
N PHE A 330 -0.45 9.59 -22.44
CA PHE A 330 -1.13 8.54 -23.20
C PHE A 330 -1.66 7.44 -22.28
N LEU A 331 -0.86 7.02 -21.30
CA LEU A 331 -1.28 6.04 -20.30
C LEU A 331 -2.42 6.58 -19.44
N ALA A 332 -2.34 7.84 -18.99
CA ALA A 332 -3.39 8.50 -18.23
C ALA A 332 -4.70 8.58 -19.02
N LEU A 333 -4.63 8.83 -20.33
CA LEU A 333 -5.80 8.75 -21.19
C LEU A 333 -6.33 7.32 -21.24
N VAL A 334 -5.51 6.28 -21.42
CA VAL A 334 -5.99 4.89 -21.49
C VAL A 334 -6.64 4.42 -20.17
N THR A 335 -6.05 4.78 -19.03
CA THR A 335 -6.48 4.29 -17.70
C THR A 335 -7.47 5.23 -17.01
N ARG A 336 -7.61 6.46 -17.51
CA ARG A 336 -8.32 7.59 -16.87
C ARG A 336 -7.73 8.04 -15.53
N ILE A 337 -6.55 7.55 -15.16
CA ILE A 337 -5.89 7.95 -13.92
C ILE A 337 -4.84 9.02 -14.24
N PRO A 338 -4.89 10.19 -13.57
CA PRO A 338 -3.90 11.24 -13.81
C PRO A 338 -2.46 10.83 -13.56
N ASP A 339 -1.56 11.40 -14.37
CA ASP A 339 -0.12 11.35 -14.14
C ASP A 339 0.38 12.73 -13.72
N PHE A 340 0.89 12.84 -12.50
CA PHE A 340 1.41 14.09 -11.94
C PHE A 340 2.58 14.68 -12.72
N ASN A 341 3.33 13.86 -13.47
CA ASN A 341 4.40 14.35 -14.34
C ASN A 341 3.86 15.17 -15.52
N VAL A 342 2.61 14.96 -15.90
CA VAL A 342 1.92 15.74 -16.95
C VAL A 342 1.43 17.06 -16.38
N TRP A 343 1.00 17.09 -15.11
CA TRP A 343 0.42 18.28 -14.49
C TRP A 343 1.44 19.39 -14.27
N THR A 344 2.69 19.07 -14.00
CA THR A 344 3.73 20.07 -13.73
C THR A 344 5.13 19.60 -14.12
N HIS A 345 6.00 20.56 -14.43
CA HIS A 345 7.43 20.33 -14.64
C HIS A 345 8.24 20.41 -13.34
N ASP A 346 7.67 21.00 -12.29
CA ASP A 346 8.39 21.24 -11.05
C ASP A 346 8.48 19.97 -10.20
N SER A 347 9.71 19.46 -10.06
CA SER A 347 10.02 18.28 -9.25
C SER A 347 9.59 18.42 -7.79
N LYS A 348 9.58 19.65 -7.23
CA LYS A 348 9.13 19.88 -5.86
C LYS A 348 7.62 19.69 -5.76
N THR A 349 6.86 20.32 -6.65
CA THR A 349 5.40 20.15 -6.73
C THR A 349 5.00 18.67 -6.94
N ILE A 350 5.76 17.91 -7.74
CA ILE A 350 5.53 16.45 -7.90
C ILE A 350 5.71 15.71 -6.58
N LYS A 351 6.76 16.01 -5.81
CA LYS A 351 6.97 15.41 -4.48
C LYS A 351 5.83 15.78 -3.52
N ASP A 352 5.37 17.02 -3.57
CA ASP A 352 4.25 17.49 -2.76
C ASP A 352 2.94 16.76 -3.15
N TYR A 353 2.70 16.50 -4.44
CA TYR A 353 1.58 15.68 -4.90
C TYR A 353 1.60 14.26 -4.32
N ILE A 354 2.76 13.61 -4.35
CA ILE A 354 2.92 12.26 -3.78
C ILE A 354 2.74 12.28 -2.26
N SER A 355 3.37 13.24 -1.56
CA SER A 355 3.28 13.38 -0.11
C SER A 355 1.84 13.62 0.35
N LEU A 356 1.14 14.58 -0.25
CA LEU A 356 -0.24 14.88 0.11
C LEU A 356 -1.19 13.73 -0.21
N SER A 357 -0.93 12.98 -1.27
CA SER A 357 -1.72 11.78 -1.59
C SER A 357 -1.54 10.70 -0.52
N ASN A 358 -0.31 10.48 -0.05
CA ASN A 358 0.00 9.56 1.04
C ASN A 358 -0.61 10.03 2.37
N ASP A 359 -0.46 11.32 2.71
CA ASP A 359 -1.06 11.90 3.91
C ASP A 359 -2.58 11.77 3.88
N GLY A 360 -3.20 11.99 2.71
CA GLY A 360 -4.63 11.79 2.51
C GLY A 360 -5.06 10.34 2.73
N LEU A 361 -4.27 9.37 2.27
CA LEU A 361 -4.51 7.94 2.52
C LEU A 361 -4.40 7.61 4.02
N TRP A 362 -3.38 8.14 4.69
CA TRP A 362 -3.20 7.99 6.14
C TRP A 362 -4.34 8.62 6.94
N ASP A 363 -4.72 9.86 6.62
CA ASP A 363 -5.85 10.58 7.23
C ASP A 363 -7.14 9.77 7.06
N PHE A 364 -7.37 9.22 5.87
CA PHE A 364 -8.53 8.40 5.57
C PHE A 364 -8.53 7.10 6.38
N TRP A 365 -7.43 6.34 6.31
CA TRP A 365 -7.28 5.08 7.04
C TRP A 365 -7.45 5.30 8.55
N ALA A 366 -6.83 6.34 9.11
CA ALA A 366 -6.92 6.67 10.53
C ALA A 366 -8.36 7.07 10.91
N SER A 367 -9.01 7.91 10.10
CA SER A 367 -10.40 8.30 10.34
C SER A 367 -11.35 7.11 10.30
N ASP A 368 -11.15 6.19 9.36
CA ASP A 368 -11.98 5.00 9.25
C ASP A 368 -11.69 4.00 10.38
N TYR A 369 -10.42 3.74 10.68
CA TYR A 369 -10.02 2.92 11.82
C TYR A 369 -10.62 3.45 13.12
N LEU A 370 -10.59 4.76 13.34
CA LEU A 370 -11.28 5.38 14.47
C LEU A 370 -12.79 5.20 14.39
N LYS A 371 -13.45 5.30 13.24
CA LYS A 371 -14.91 5.08 13.15
C LYS A 371 -15.32 3.63 13.39
N SER A 372 -14.58 2.67 12.83
CA SER A 372 -14.87 1.24 12.90
C SER A 372 -14.43 0.62 14.23
N ASN A 373 -13.33 1.10 14.80
CA ASN A 373 -12.75 0.57 16.03
C ASN A 373 -12.85 1.51 17.25
N SER A 374 -13.39 2.73 17.16
CA SER A 374 -13.67 3.57 18.36
C SER A 374 -14.57 2.88 19.38
N LYS A 375 -15.42 1.95 18.93
CA LYS A 375 -16.26 1.13 19.83
C LYS A 375 -15.54 -0.10 20.40
N LYS A 376 -14.35 -0.43 19.90
CA LYS A 376 -13.52 -1.58 20.30
C LYS A 376 -12.23 -1.18 21.01
N LEU A 377 -11.74 0.03 20.75
CA LEU A 377 -10.67 0.67 21.49
C LEU A 377 -11.30 1.32 22.70
N SER A 378 -11.26 0.61 23.82
CA SER A 378 -11.34 1.23 25.12
C SER A 378 -10.15 2.18 25.22
N TYR A 379 -10.35 3.46 24.90
CA TYR A 379 -9.35 4.53 25.09
C TYR A 379 -9.03 4.78 26.58
N GLU A 380 -9.60 3.97 27.46
CA GLU A 380 -9.22 3.79 28.85
C GLU A 380 -8.52 2.43 28.99
N GLU A 381 -7.29 2.31 28.50
CA GLU A 381 -6.47 1.18 28.91
C GLU A 381 -6.25 1.30 30.42
N ALA A 382 -6.70 0.29 31.18
CA ALA A 382 -6.56 0.34 32.63
C ALA A 382 -5.07 0.40 33.01
N LEU A 383 -4.76 1.08 34.11
CA LEU A 383 -3.47 0.90 34.78
C LEU A 383 -3.36 -0.57 35.21
N VAL A 384 -2.35 -1.28 34.72
CA VAL A 384 -2.12 -2.69 35.05
C VAL A 384 -0.83 -2.83 35.85
N MET A 385 -0.90 -3.46 37.01
CA MET A 385 0.27 -3.89 37.77
C MET A 385 0.51 -5.38 37.52
N GLN A 386 1.72 -5.74 37.06
CA GLN A 386 2.09 -7.12 36.73
C GLN A 386 3.37 -7.55 37.45
N VAL A 387 3.46 -8.82 37.84
CA VAL A 387 4.67 -9.41 38.43
C VAL A 387 5.68 -9.71 37.32
N ASP A 388 6.90 -9.22 37.47
CA ASP A 388 8.01 -9.46 36.54
C ASP A 388 8.72 -10.78 36.89
N LYS A 389 8.14 -11.88 36.40
CA LYS A 389 8.62 -13.25 36.68
C LYS A 389 10.04 -13.49 36.16
N GLU A 390 10.42 -12.87 35.04
CA GLU A 390 11.74 -13.05 34.42
C GLU A 390 12.83 -12.45 35.31
N VAL A 391 12.65 -11.21 35.74
CA VAL A 391 13.58 -10.55 36.66
C VAL A 391 13.60 -11.28 38.00
N ASN A 392 12.44 -11.66 38.56
CA ASN A 392 12.38 -12.41 39.81
C ASN A 392 13.18 -13.72 39.74
N ASN A 393 13.00 -14.50 38.66
CA ASN A 393 13.73 -15.74 38.45
C ASN A 393 15.24 -15.48 38.33
N TYR A 394 15.66 -14.45 37.60
CA TYR A 394 17.07 -14.08 37.48
C TYR A 394 17.72 -13.84 38.84
N PHE A 395 17.06 -13.11 39.74
CA PHE A 395 17.56 -12.85 41.09
C PHE A 395 17.66 -14.12 41.94
N VAL A 396 16.65 -14.99 41.90
CA VAL A 396 16.68 -16.26 42.63
C VAL A 396 17.82 -17.15 42.13
N TYR A 397 18.01 -17.28 40.82
CA TYR A 397 19.06 -18.13 40.24
C TYR A 397 20.48 -17.62 40.53
N HIS A 398 20.71 -16.31 40.49
CA HIS A 398 22.08 -15.76 40.56
C HIS A 398 22.48 -15.25 41.96
N LYS A 399 21.51 -14.89 42.81
CA LYS A 399 21.78 -14.34 44.14
C LYS A 399 21.32 -15.24 45.29
N SER A 400 20.67 -16.37 44.98
CA SER A 400 20.14 -17.31 45.98
C SER A 400 19.29 -16.63 47.07
N PHE A 401 18.58 -15.57 46.68
CA PHE A 401 17.79 -14.74 47.58
C PHE A 401 16.50 -14.30 46.89
N PRO A 402 15.33 -14.39 47.57
CA PRO A 402 14.06 -14.03 46.95
C PRO A 402 13.95 -12.51 46.79
N GLN A 403 13.36 -12.07 45.69
CA GLN A 403 13.01 -10.67 45.44
C GLN A 403 11.77 -10.61 44.56
N ILE A 404 10.89 -9.64 44.82
CA ILE A 404 9.62 -9.51 44.10
C ILE A 404 9.62 -8.18 43.37
N ASN A 405 9.52 -8.23 42.04
CA ASN A 405 9.46 -7.06 41.19
C ASN A 405 8.09 -6.97 40.51
N PHE A 406 7.49 -5.79 40.59
CA PHE A 406 6.25 -5.42 39.91
C PHE A 406 6.53 -4.32 38.88
N ASN A 407 5.82 -4.36 37.76
CA ASN A 407 5.79 -3.29 36.76
C ASN A 407 4.36 -2.73 36.66
N VAL A 408 4.20 -1.42 36.80
CA VAL A 408 2.94 -0.68 36.64
C VAL A 408 2.96 0.00 35.28
N LEU A 409 2.05 -0.40 34.40
CA LEU A 409 2.02 -0.04 32.99
C LEU A 409 0.66 0.56 32.62
N HIS A 410 0.67 1.47 31.65
CA HIS A 410 -0.52 2.01 30.99
C HIS A 410 -0.35 1.86 29.47
N GLY A 411 -0.91 0.79 28.94
CA GLY A 411 -0.95 0.52 27.51
C GLY A 411 0.31 -0.10 26.90
N GLU A 412 0.31 -0.19 25.57
CA GLU A 412 1.37 -0.86 24.79
C GLU A 412 2.70 -0.07 24.79
N PHE A 413 2.66 1.26 24.89
CA PHE A 413 3.87 2.09 24.90
C PHE A 413 4.72 1.88 26.17
N ASP A 414 4.07 1.68 27.32
CA ASP A 414 4.79 1.38 28.57
C ASP A 414 5.42 -0.02 28.56
N LYS A 415 4.83 -0.99 27.82
CA LYS A 415 5.42 -2.34 27.67
C LYS A 415 6.75 -2.33 26.92
N ALA A 416 6.96 -1.36 26.04
CA ALA A 416 8.20 -1.19 25.27
C ALA A 416 9.25 -0.32 25.97
N SER A 417 8.98 0.17 27.19
CA SER A 417 9.89 1.07 27.91
C SER A 417 10.99 0.30 28.65
N ASP A 418 12.22 0.81 28.58
CA ASP A 418 13.34 0.28 29.36
C ASP A 418 13.14 0.51 30.86
N ILE A 419 13.55 -0.49 31.67
CA ILE A 419 13.51 -0.47 33.15
C ILE A 419 14.17 0.81 33.72
N ASN A 420 15.23 1.31 33.09
CA ASN A 420 15.98 2.49 33.55
C ASN A 420 15.15 3.78 33.50
N ASN A 421 14.06 3.80 32.73
CA ASN A 421 13.16 4.94 32.59
C ASN A 421 11.95 4.85 33.52
N MET A 422 11.87 3.82 34.37
CA MET A 422 10.76 3.61 35.31
C MET A 422 11.10 4.16 36.70
N LEU A 423 10.09 4.72 37.38
CA LEU A 423 10.23 5.17 38.76
C LEU A 423 10.10 3.98 39.70
N GLY A 424 11.12 3.76 40.54
CA GLY A 424 11.12 2.67 41.52
C GLY A 424 10.59 3.09 42.90
N LEU A 425 9.64 2.31 43.43
CA LEU A 425 9.28 2.27 44.84
C LEU A 425 9.79 0.96 45.44
N HIS A 426 10.28 1.01 46.68
CA HIS A 426 10.87 -0.14 47.33
C HIS A 426 10.43 -0.25 48.80
N PHE A 427 10.11 -1.46 49.24
CA PHE A 427 9.91 -1.80 50.64
C PHE A 427 10.39 -3.22 50.94
N ASP A 428 10.67 -3.50 52.21
CA ASP A 428 11.15 -4.81 52.67
C ASP A 428 10.05 -5.54 53.45
N ILE A 429 9.88 -6.83 53.17
CA ILE A 429 9.11 -7.75 54.01
C ILE A 429 10.06 -8.37 55.04
N ASN A 430 9.76 -8.18 56.31
CA ASN A 430 10.59 -8.59 57.44
C ASN A 430 10.07 -9.91 58.04
N ILE A 431 10.80 -10.99 57.82
CA ILE A 431 10.41 -12.33 58.30
C ILE A 431 11.53 -12.91 59.14
N PRO A 432 11.29 -13.40 60.38
CA PRO A 432 12.30 -14.11 61.14
C PRO A 432 12.88 -15.27 60.31
N ARG A 433 14.21 -15.38 60.28
CA ARG A 433 14.89 -16.41 59.47
C ARG A 433 14.48 -17.84 59.87
N THR A 434 14.19 -18.05 61.15
CA THR A 434 13.65 -19.32 61.69
C THR A 434 12.28 -19.64 61.11
N ASP A 435 11.39 -18.65 61.03
CA ASP A 435 10.03 -18.83 60.53
C ASP A 435 10.01 -19.10 59.02
N ILE A 436 10.78 -18.35 58.22
CA ILE A 436 10.83 -18.59 56.78
C ILE A 436 11.49 -19.94 56.43
N LYS A 437 12.51 -20.35 57.19
CA LYS A 437 13.13 -21.67 57.06
C LYS A 437 12.11 -22.76 57.38
N TRP A 438 11.36 -22.62 58.48
CA TRP A 438 10.31 -23.56 58.85
C TRP A 438 9.20 -23.62 57.78
N ILE A 439 8.72 -22.47 57.30
CA ILE A 439 7.71 -22.40 56.23
C ILE A 439 8.21 -23.12 54.97
N TYR A 440 9.46 -22.88 54.57
CA TYR A 440 10.07 -23.53 53.41
C TYR A 440 10.20 -25.04 53.58
N GLU A 441 10.67 -25.53 54.74
CA GLU A 441 10.80 -26.96 55.02
C GLU A 441 9.44 -27.66 55.02
N GLN A 442 8.44 -27.07 55.70
CA GLN A 442 7.09 -27.60 55.73
C GLN A 442 6.42 -27.55 54.34
N TYR A 443 6.71 -26.50 53.56
CA TYR A 443 6.23 -26.41 52.18
C TYR A 443 6.80 -27.54 51.32
N LYS A 444 8.11 -27.80 51.37
CA LYS A 444 8.71 -28.91 50.59
C LYS A 444 8.12 -30.26 50.97
N ILE A 445 7.85 -30.51 52.26
CA ILE A 445 7.19 -31.73 52.74
C ILE A 445 5.76 -31.82 52.20
N ALA A 446 4.97 -30.75 52.36
CA ALA A 446 3.57 -30.72 51.92
C ALA A 446 3.43 -30.80 50.39
N HIS A 447 4.36 -30.19 49.65
CA HIS A 447 4.38 -30.20 48.18
C HIS A 447 4.72 -31.60 47.63
N VAL A 448 5.71 -32.29 48.20
CA VAL A 448 6.00 -33.69 47.83
C VAL A 448 4.84 -34.63 48.20
N GLY A 449 4.14 -34.33 49.29
CA GLY A 449 2.98 -35.08 49.75
C GLY A 449 1.65 -34.76 49.07
N ASN A 450 1.61 -33.80 48.13
CA ASN A 450 0.38 -33.27 47.51
C ASN A 450 -0.72 -32.86 48.53
N ASP A 451 -0.33 -32.29 49.67
CA ASP A 451 -1.27 -31.84 50.71
C ASP A 451 -1.64 -30.35 50.55
N ASP A 452 -2.60 -30.09 49.68
CA ASP A 452 -3.11 -28.75 49.37
C ASP A 452 -3.65 -28.01 50.62
N LYS A 453 -4.19 -28.74 51.61
CA LYS A 453 -4.72 -28.14 52.84
C LYS A 453 -3.58 -27.58 53.69
N SER A 454 -2.47 -28.30 53.79
CA SER A 454 -1.29 -27.83 54.51
C SER A 454 -0.61 -26.67 53.78
N ILE A 455 -0.53 -26.71 52.45
CA ILE A 455 -0.01 -25.58 51.65
C ILE A 455 -0.84 -24.32 51.87
N LYS A 456 -2.18 -24.43 51.88
CA LYS A 456 -3.07 -23.29 52.14
C LYS A 456 -2.83 -22.67 53.52
N LYS A 457 -2.66 -23.48 54.58
CA LYS A 457 -2.34 -22.99 55.93
C LYS A 457 -0.99 -22.28 55.99
N LEU A 458 0.01 -22.78 55.26
CA LEU A 458 1.32 -22.14 55.19
C LEU A 458 1.24 -20.78 54.46
N LYS A 459 0.44 -20.69 53.39
CA LYS A 459 0.15 -19.41 52.70
C LYS A 459 -0.53 -18.40 53.63
N GLU A 460 -1.56 -18.82 54.36
CA GLU A 460 -2.25 -17.97 55.34
C GLU A 460 -1.28 -17.44 56.41
N ARG A 461 -0.35 -18.28 56.87
CA ARG A 461 0.67 -17.87 57.84
C ARG A 461 1.69 -16.89 57.26
N LEU A 462 2.17 -17.12 56.03
CA LEU A 462 3.10 -16.20 55.37
C LEU A 462 2.43 -14.85 55.06
N ALA A 463 1.16 -14.88 54.65
CA ALA A 463 0.37 -13.68 54.38
C ALA A 463 0.29 -12.75 55.59
N LEU A 464 0.32 -13.25 56.82
CA LEU A 464 0.35 -12.40 58.02
C LEU A 464 1.62 -11.53 58.12
N TYR A 465 2.78 -12.06 57.72
CA TYR A 465 4.02 -11.28 57.70
C TYR A 465 3.96 -10.23 56.58
N VAL A 466 3.53 -10.65 55.39
CA VAL A 466 3.36 -9.75 54.24
C VAL A 466 2.39 -8.61 54.57
N GLU A 467 1.24 -8.91 55.18
CA GLU A 467 0.22 -7.94 55.54
C GLU A 467 0.74 -6.91 56.56
N ASN A 468 1.59 -7.33 57.50
CA ASN A 468 2.14 -6.42 58.50
C ASN A 468 3.04 -5.35 57.87
N ASP A 469 3.95 -5.73 56.96
CA ASP A 469 4.83 -4.76 56.28
C ASP A 469 4.11 -4.02 55.13
N TYR A 470 3.13 -4.67 54.48
CA TYR A 470 2.35 -4.06 53.41
C TYR A 470 1.47 -2.91 53.91
N LYS A 471 0.92 -2.99 55.13
CA LYS A 471 0.11 -1.93 55.74
C LYS A 471 0.79 -0.57 55.74
N ASP A 472 2.10 -0.53 55.99
CA ASP A 472 2.87 0.72 56.09
C ASP A 472 3.01 1.43 54.74
N ILE A 473 2.99 0.68 53.63
CA ILE A 473 3.09 1.24 52.27
C ILE A 473 1.75 1.27 51.52
N LYS A 474 0.72 0.63 52.08
CA LYS A 474 -0.62 0.52 51.50
C LYS A 474 -1.21 1.88 51.15
N ASP A 475 -1.11 2.85 52.04
CA ASP A 475 -1.65 4.20 51.80
C ASP A 475 -0.91 4.90 50.65
N THR A 476 0.42 4.71 50.57
CA THR A 476 1.24 5.22 49.47
C THR A 476 0.86 4.57 48.15
N LEU A 477 0.57 3.27 48.14
CA LEU A 477 0.13 2.53 46.94
C LEU A 477 -1.31 2.85 46.52
N MET A 478 -2.20 3.09 47.48
CA MET A 478 -3.56 3.55 47.23
C MET A 478 -3.57 4.97 46.63
N GLN A 479 -2.60 5.84 46.95
CA GLN A 479 -2.44 7.13 46.27
C GLN A 479 -2.17 6.98 44.76
N PHE A 480 -1.55 5.88 44.32
CA PHE A 480 -1.39 5.56 42.90
C PHE A 480 -2.64 4.93 42.26
N SER A 481 -3.78 4.90 42.98
CA SER A 481 -5.05 4.33 42.52
C SER A 481 -4.96 2.86 42.09
N VAL A 482 -3.97 2.13 42.60
CA VAL A 482 -3.86 0.68 42.44
C VAL A 482 -4.77 0.06 43.49
N ASN A 483 -6.02 -0.24 43.11
CA ASN A 483 -6.99 -0.87 43.99
C ASN A 483 -6.75 -2.38 44.07
N ALA A 484 -5.55 -2.78 44.48
CA ALA A 484 -5.13 -4.18 44.53
C ALA A 484 -4.64 -4.53 45.95
N ASP A 485 -5.26 -5.54 46.54
CA ASP A 485 -4.72 -6.22 47.71
C ASP A 485 -3.53 -7.07 47.26
N LEU A 486 -2.32 -6.55 47.45
CA LEU A 486 -1.09 -7.19 46.98
C LEU A 486 -0.63 -8.33 47.90
N THR A 487 -1.23 -8.49 49.09
CA THR A 487 -0.78 -9.46 50.09
C THR A 487 -0.81 -10.89 49.54
N GLN A 488 -1.90 -11.27 48.86
CA GLN A 488 -2.02 -12.59 48.26
C GLN A 488 -1.03 -12.80 47.11
N ILE A 489 -0.86 -11.81 46.23
CA ILE A 489 -0.01 -11.90 45.04
C ILE A 489 1.47 -12.03 45.45
N ILE A 490 1.89 -11.22 46.42
CA ILE A 490 3.24 -11.27 47.00
C ILE A 490 3.48 -12.65 47.65
N THR A 491 2.52 -13.15 48.42
CA THR A 491 2.60 -14.45 49.07
C THR A 491 2.72 -15.58 48.04
N ASP A 492 1.89 -15.58 47.01
CA ASP A 492 1.91 -16.59 45.95
C ASP A 492 3.24 -16.58 45.17
N GLU A 493 3.78 -15.40 44.90
CA GLU A 493 5.07 -15.25 44.23
C GLU A 493 6.24 -15.74 45.10
N LEU A 494 6.21 -15.51 46.42
CA LEU A 494 7.21 -16.07 47.35
C LEU A 494 7.20 -17.59 47.36
N PHE A 495 6.01 -18.21 47.43
CA PHE A 495 5.87 -19.66 47.36
C PHE A 495 6.38 -20.22 46.03
N ARG A 496 6.09 -19.54 44.92
CA ARG A 496 6.65 -19.91 43.61
C ARG A 496 8.18 -19.87 43.60
N GLN A 497 8.78 -18.90 44.28
CA GLN A 497 10.24 -18.81 44.41
C GLN A 497 10.82 -19.89 45.34
N PHE A 498 10.05 -20.42 46.30
CA PHE A 498 10.46 -21.58 47.11
C PHE A 498 10.66 -22.86 46.28
N ASP A 499 10.04 -22.98 45.11
CA ASP A 499 10.32 -24.09 44.20
C ASP A 499 11.74 -24.03 43.62
N ILE A 500 12.31 -22.83 43.52
CA ILE A 500 13.53 -22.54 42.77
C ILE A 500 14.73 -22.30 43.72
N ILE A 501 14.49 -21.74 44.90
CA ILE A 501 15.54 -21.30 45.82
C ILE A 501 16.03 -22.42 46.76
N GLU A 502 17.32 -22.42 47.08
CA GLU A 502 17.87 -23.13 48.25
C GLU A 502 18.17 -22.12 49.36
N LEU A 503 17.47 -22.22 50.50
CA LEU A 503 17.71 -21.30 51.62
C LEU A 503 19.07 -21.56 52.29
N PRO A 504 19.87 -20.51 52.59
CA PRO A 504 21.18 -20.67 53.22
C PRO A 504 21.08 -21.23 54.65
N LYS A 505 21.91 -22.24 54.97
CA LYS A 505 21.84 -23.13 56.16
C LYS A 505 22.18 -22.51 57.54
N GLY A 506 22.18 -21.20 57.71
CA GLY A 506 22.54 -20.54 58.98
C GLY A 506 21.40 -20.46 60.00
N GLU A 507 21.69 -20.72 61.28
CA GLU A 507 20.78 -20.57 62.44
C GLU A 507 20.97 -19.21 63.13
N ASP A 508 20.82 -18.12 62.38
CA ASP A 508 20.84 -16.77 62.96
C ASP A 508 19.40 -16.29 63.18
N ASN A 509 19.07 -15.79 64.38
CA ASN A 509 17.75 -15.24 64.73
C ASN A 509 17.47 -13.87 64.09
N ARG A 510 18.34 -13.40 63.19
CA ARG A 510 18.14 -12.14 62.46
C ARG A 510 16.90 -12.20 61.58
N GLN A 511 16.22 -11.06 61.44
CA GLN A 511 15.16 -10.88 60.47
C GLN A 511 15.74 -10.94 59.05
N LEU A 512 15.10 -11.73 58.18
CA LEU A 512 15.33 -11.76 56.76
C LEU A 512 14.52 -10.61 56.11
N LYS A 513 15.18 -9.82 55.27
CA LYS A 513 14.54 -8.72 54.53
C LYS A 513 14.36 -9.11 53.08
N ILE A 514 13.11 -9.31 52.65
CA ILE A 514 12.80 -9.62 51.26
C ILE A 514 12.34 -8.34 50.56
N GLY A 515 13.12 -7.88 49.60
CA GLY A 515 12.82 -6.65 48.87
C GLY A 515 11.65 -6.83 47.90
N VAL A 516 10.70 -5.89 47.96
CA VAL A 516 9.63 -5.71 46.99
C VAL A 516 9.85 -4.41 46.24
N ASN A 517 10.07 -4.50 44.93
CA ASN A 517 10.27 -3.36 44.04
C ASN A 517 9.03 -3.16 43.16
N ILE A 518 8.51 -1.94 43.11
CA ILE A 518 7.43 -1.54 42.23
C ILE A 518 7.97 -0.50 41.25
N ARG A 519 8.03 -0.86 39.97
CA ARG A 519 8.52 0.00 38.89
C ARG A 519 7.34 0.59 38.13
N ILE A 520 7.25 1.92 38.10
CA ILE A 520 6.15 2.64 37.47
C ILE A 520 6.63 3.26 36.17
N ALA A 521 6.00 2.90 35.07
CA ALA A 521 6.38 3.39 33.75
C ALA A 521 5.91 4.86 33.50
N PRO A 522 6.52 5.58 32.54
CA PRO A 522 6.24 6.99 32.31
C PRO A 522 4.79 7.33 31.98
N PHE A 523 4.12 6.54 31.12
CA PHE A 523 2.72 6.83 30.77
C PHE A 523 1.78 6.45 31.91
N ALA A 524 2.09 5.40 32.67
CA ALA A 524 1.42 5.08 33.92
C ALA A 524 1.50 6.24 34.94
N LEU A 525 2.66 6.89 35.08
CA LEU A 525 2.82 8.07 35.95
C LEU A 525 1.92 9.23 35.51
N VAL A 526 1.84 9.49 34.20
CA VAL A 526 0.96 10.54 33.66
C VAL A 526 -0.51 10.20 33.93
N ALA A 527 -0.92 8.95 33.72
CA ALA A 527 -2.28 8.49 33.98
C ALA A 527 -2.65 8.63 35.47
N ILE A 528 -1.75 8.24 36.37
CA ILE A 528 -1.94 8.38 37.82
C ILE A 528 -2.06 9.87 38.21
N ARG A 529 -1.20 10.73 37.67
CA ARG A 529 -1.26 12.18 37.91
C ARG A 529 -2.60 12.77 37.47
N ASN A 530 -3.06 12.43 36.27
CA ASN A 530 -4.32 12.96 35.73
C ASN A 530 -5.51 12.48 36.57
N LYS A 531 -5.52 11.20 36.97
CA LYS A 531 -6.56 10.65 37.85
C LYS A 531 -6.60 11.37 39.20
N ARG A 532 -5.44 11.69 39.78
CA ARG A 532 -5.35 12.47 41.02
C ARG A 532 -5.86 13.91 40.85
N ILE A 533 -5.51 14.58 39.75
CA ILE A 533 -6.02 15.93 39.46
C ILE A 533 -7.55 15.90 39.36
N VAL A 534 -8.12 14.90 38.69
CA VAL A 534 -9.57 14.74 38.56
C VAL A 534 -10.23 14.46 39.93
N SER A 535 -9.65 13.60 40.78
CA SER A 535 -10.18 13.35 42.13
C SER A 535 -10.13 14.60 43.00
N ASP A 536 -9.02 15.33 42.97
CA ASP A 536 -8.81 16.56 43.75
C ASP A 536 -9.77 17.67 43.30
N LEU A 537 -10.00 17.81 41.99
CA LEU A 537 -11.00 18.74 41.44
C LEU A 537 -12.42 18.32 41.82
N SER A 538 -12.79 17.04 41.67
CA SER A 538 -14.14 16.58 42.02
C SER A 538 -14.45 16.74 43.51
N SER A 539 -13.46 16.57 44.39
CA SER A 539 -13.63 16.75 45.84
C SER A 539 -13.78 18.22 46.23
N ARG A 540 -13.09 19.12 45.52
CA ARG A 540 -13.29 20.58 45.64
C ARG A 540 -14.69 20.98 45.17
N ASP A 541 -15.11 20.55 43.99
CA ASP A 541 -16.44 20.86 43.44
C ASP A 541 -17.55 20.32 44.37
N LEU A 542 -17.39 19.10 44.91
CA LEU A 542 -18.31 18.54 45.92
C LEU A 542 -18.35 19.35 47.22
N SER A 543 -17.21 19.89 47.66
CA SER A 543 -17.15 20.75 48.84
C SER A 543 -17.80 22.12 48.60
N GLU A 544 -17.69 22.64 47.38
CA GLU A 544 -18.30 23.90 46.96
C GLU A 544 -19.81 23.76 46.75
N ILE A 545 -20.27 22.64 46.19
CA ILE A 545 -21.70 22.30 46.14
C ILE A 545 -22.28 22.19 47.55
N LYS A 546 -21.58 21.49 48.47
CA LYS A 546 -22.02 21.38 49.88
C LYS A 546 -22.04 22.73 50.60
N SER A 547 -21.08 23.62 50.33
CA SER A 547 -21.04 24.96 50.93
C SER A 547 -22.16 25.85 50.39
N LEU A 548 -22.49 25.74 49.10
CA LEU A 548 -23.63 26.41 48.47
C LEU A 548 -24.97 25.86 48.98
N GLU A 549 -25.09 24.56 49.20
CA GLU A 549 -26.27 23.95 49.84
C GLU A 549 -26.44 24.42 51.29
N THR A 550 -25.35 24.56 52.06
CA THR A 550 -25.43 25.11 53.42
C THR A 550 -25.78 26.59 53.42
N LEU A 551 -25.26 27.39 52.49
CA LEU A 551 -25.65 28.80 52.30
C LEU A 551 -27.13 28.94 51.93
N ASN A 552 -27.61 28.13 50.99
CA ASN A 552 -29.02 28.11 50.60
C ASN A 552 -29.94 27.68 51.76
N ASN A 553 -29.51 26.74 52.60
CA ASN A 553 -30.24 26.35 53.80
C ASN A 553 -30.26 27.48 54.86
N ILE A 554 -29.17 28.22 55.02
CA ILE A 554 -29.11 29.39 55.92
C ILE A 554 -30.02 30.52 55.42
N ASP A 555 -30.01 30.81 54.12
CA ASP A 555 -30.88 31.82 53.51
C ASP A 555 -32.36 31.40 53.57
N SER A 556 -32.66 30.11 53.39
CA SER A 556 -33.98 29.54 53.61
C SER A 556 -34.47 29.77 55.04
N MET A 557 -33.65 29.43 56.04
CA MET A 557 -33.95 29.63 57.46
C MET A 557 -34.07 31.13 57.82
N ALA A 558 -33.28 32.00 57.20
CA ALA A 558 -33.37 33.45 57.39
C ALA A 558 -34.64 34.05 56.76
N SER A 559 -35.15 33.46 55.67
CA SER A 559 -36.43 33.85 55.06
C SER A 559 -37.64 33.39 55.89
N GLU A 560 -37.55 32.22 56.52
CA GLU A 560 -38.58 31.71 57.44
C GLU A 560 -38.62 32.50 58.75
N ALA A 561 -37.47 32.93 59.28
CA ALA A 561 -37.41 33.78 60.47
C ALA A 561 -37.94 35.21 60.26
N LYS A 562 -38.15 35.64 59.00
CA LYS A 562 -38.74 36.93 58.63
C LYS A 562 -40.26 36.87 58.39
N LYS A 563 -40.86 35.68 58.38
CA LYS A 563 -42.31 35.48 58.46
C LYS A 563 -42.72 35.35 59.92
#